data_AF-A0A382LSC5-F1
#
_entry.id   AF-A0A382LSC5-F1
#
_cell.length_a   1.000
_cell.length_b   1.000
_cell.length_c   1.000
_cell.angle_alpha   90.00
_cell.angle_beta   90.00
_cell.angle_gamma   90.00
#
_symmetry.space_group_name_H-M   'P 1'
#
loop_
_entity.id
_entity.type
_entity.pdbx_description
1 polymer ?
#
loop_
_entity_poly.entity_id
_entity_poly.type
_entity_poly.pdbx_seq_one_letter_code
_entity_poly.pdbx_strand_id
1 'polypeptide(L)'
;MQTKNLSRFHAVGVSVISHPSNPFCPTTHMNVRIFFVLGKNNKIKDWWIGGGFDLTPYFPTNKENAFWHNQAKAMLEKFNKNYYKKFAKECDEYFYLPHRNEKRGIGGVFFDQLQHGDIENSLKLIQEVANCFIGSYLDIVNNSKNQSFSIGDKDFQLYRRGRYVEFNLLFDRGTKFGIESNGRADSILASLPPRVLWPNKLSPALKA
;
A
#
# COMPACT_ATOMS: atom_id res chain seq x y z
N MET A 1 22.76 30.36 -20.82
CA MET A 1 21.64 29.43 -20.61
C MET A 1 21.20 29.54 -19.16
N GLN A 2 19.98 30.01 -18.91
CA GLN A 2 19.42 30.10 -17.55
C GLN A 2 19.37 28.71 -16.93
N THR A 3 20.13 28.49 -15.86
CA THR A 3 19.90 27.39 -14.93
C THR A 3 18.49 27.57 -14.37
N LYS A 4 17.53 26.79 -14.87
CA LYS A 4 16.21 26.66 -14.25
C LYS A 4 16.44 26.47 -12.76
N ASN A 5 15.94 27.40 -11.94
CA ASN A 5 15.88 27.26 -10.49
C ASN A 5 15.03 26.03 -10.17
N LEU A 6 15.64 24.84 -10.19
CA LEU A 6 15.03 23.62 -9.70
C LEU A 6 14.81 23.83 -8.21
N SER A 7 13.53 23.94 -7.81
CA SER A 7 13.16 23.92 -6.40
C SER A 7 13.71 22.63 -5.80
N ARG A 8 14.59 22.76 -4.80
CA ARG A 8 15.09 21.61 -4.05
C ARG A 8 13.91 21.02 -3.28
N PHE A 9 13.91 19.70 -3.11
CA PHE A 9 12.90 19.02 -2.32
C PHE A 9 13.57 18.07 -1.33
N HIS A 10 12.87 17.78 -0.23
CA HIS A 10 13.21 16.70 0.68
C HIS A 10 11.99 15.81 0.85
N ALA A 11 12.22 14.51 0.89
CA ALA A 11 11.20 13.51 1.13
C ALA A 11 11.70 12.57 2.23
N VAL A 12 10.85 12.30 3.22
CA VAL A 12 11.12 11.32 4.26
C VAL A 12 9.89 10.43 4.36
N GLY A 13 10.09 9.13 4.43
CA GLY A 13 8.99 8.20 4.56
C GLY A 13 9.43 6.80 4.92
N VAL A 14 8.43 6.01 5.32
CA VAL A 14 8.55 4.58 5.61
C VAL A 14 7.64 3.86 4.63
N SER A 15 8.14 2.80 4.02
CA SER A 15 7.34 1.87 3.22
C SER A 15 7.59 0.45 3.72
N VAL A 16 6.51 -0.31 3.89
CA VAL A 16 6.53 -1.69 4.36
C VAL A 16 5.73 -2.52 3.38
N ILE A 17 6.29 -3.66 2.95
CA ILE A 17 5.59 -4.69 2.20
C ILE A 17 5.78 -6.01 2.95
N SER A 18 4.72 -6.82 3.08
CA SER A 18 4.80 -8.16 3.64
C SER A 18 4.20 -9.19 2.70
N HIS A 19 4.97 -10.25 2.44
CA HIS A 19 4.54 -11.43 1.68
C HIS A 19 4.60 -12.68 2.57
N PRO A 20 3.57 -12.96 3.39
CA PRO A 20 3.56 -14.11 4.27
C PRO A 20 3.73 -15.45 3.56
N SER A 21 4.38 -16.41 4.22
CA SER A 21 4.53 -17.77 3.70
C SER A 21 3.20 -18.54 3.71
N ASN A 22 2.35 -18.33 4.72
CA ASN A 22 1.04 -18.96 4.82
C ASN A 22 0.04 -18.27 3.88
N PRO A 23 -0.66 -18.99 2.97
CA PRO A 23 -1.62 -18.40 2.03
C PRO A 23 -2.89 -17.86 2.70
N PHE A 24 -3.19 -18.22 3.95
CA PHE A 24 -4.28 -17.61 4.72
C PHE A 24 -3.87 -16.30 5.41
N CYS A 25 -2.59 -15.89 5.30
CA CYS A 25 -2.15 -14.57 5.71
C CYS A 25 -2.06 -13.65 4.47
N PRO A 26 -2.79 -12.53 4.46
CA PRO A 26 -2.81 -11.61 3.32
C PRO A 26 -1.44 -10.97 3.09
N THR A 27 -1.13 -10.65 1.83
CA THR A 27 -0.09 -9.66 1.56
C THR A 27 -0.59 -8.27 1.96
N THR A 28 0.30 -7.41 2.44
CA THR A 28 -0.06 -6.04 2.76
C THR A 28 1.04 -5.07 2.36
N HIS A 29 0.65 -3.82 2.19
CA HIS A 29 1.56 -2.71 2.01
C HIS A 29 1.10 -1.52 2.86
N MET A 30 2.07 -0.79 3.40
CA MET A 30 1.86 0.48 4.08
C MET A 30 2.92 1.47 3.63
N ASN A 31 2.50 2.71 3.45
CA ASN A 31 3.40 3.82 3.24
C ASN A 31 2.95 5.02 4.04
N VAL A 32 3.90 5.73 4.64
CA VAL A 32 3.70 7.06 5.21
C VAL A 32 4.88 7.93 4.85
N ARG A 33 4.62 9.14 4.37
CA ARG A 33 5.68 10.05 3.89
C ARG A 33 5.29 11.51 4.06
N ILE A 34 6.30 12.35 4.14
CA ILE A 34 6.19 13.81 4.06
C ILE A 34 7.15 14.33 3.00
N PHE A 35 6.67 15.26 2.20
CA PHE A 35 7.44 15.99 1.20
C PHE A 35 7.53 17.46 1.59
N PHE A 36 8.70 18.05 1.36
CA PHE A 36 8.97 19.46 1.52
C PHE A 36 9.54 20.02 0.22
N VAL A 37 8.94 21.09 -0.29
CA VAL A 37 9.50 21.91 -1.36
C VAL A 37 10.22 23.08 -0.72
N LEU A 38 11.50 23.23 -1.00
CA LEU A 38 12.32 24.30 -0.45
C LEU A 38 12.44 25.48 -1.42
N GLY A 39 12.23 26.68 -0.87
CA GLY A 39 12.45 27.95 -1.54
C GLY A 39 13.86 28.49 -1.32
N LYS A 40 14.02 29.82 -1.45
CA LYS A 40 15.27 30.51 -1.14
C LYS A 40 15.65 30.30 0.33
N ASN A 41 16.95 30.19 0.60
CA ASN A 41 17.52 30.01 1.95
C ASN A 41 17.00 28.76 2.69
N ASN A 42 16.67 27.68 1.97
CA ASN A 42 16.15 26.42 2.52
C ASN A 42 14.87 26.56 3.36
N LYS A 43 14.11 27.65 3.21
CA LYS A 43 12.80 27.79 3.84
C LYS A 43 11.78 26.89 3.14
N ILE A 44 10.93 26.22 3.91
CA ILE A 44 9.81 25.43 3.38
C ILE A 44 8.87 26.38 2.63
N LYS A 45 8.73 26.15 1.32
CA LYS A 45 7.81 26.87 0.43
C LYS A 45 6.45 26.18 0.39
N ASP A 46 6.47 24.85 0.36
CA ASP A 46 5.29 24.00 0.34
C ASP A 46 5.61 22.64 0.96
N TRP A 47 4.59 21.91 1.39
CA TRP A 47 4.74 20.59 1.99
C TRP A 47 3.44 19.80 1.91
N TRP A 48 3.53 18.48 1.93
CA TRP A 48 2.35 17.63 2.06
C TRP A 48 2.74 16.27 2.61
N ILE A 49 1.77 15.61 3.23
CA ILE A 49 1.85 14.20 3.57
C ILE A 49 1.19 13.35 2.50
N GLY A 50 1.64 12.11 2.42
CA GLY A 50 0.99 11.06 1.65
C GLY A 50 1.14 9.73 2.37
N GLY A 51 0.31 8.76 2.03
CA GLY A 51 0.40 7.45 2.63
C GLY A 51 -0.88 6.66 2.57
N GLY A 52 -0.97 5.70 3.48
CA GLY A 52 -2.06 4.75 3.57
C GLY A 52 -1.56 3.32 3.75
N PHE A 53 -2.51 2.41 3.78
CA PHE A 53 -2.25 0.98 3.87
C PHE A 53 -3.35 0.21 3.14
N ASP A 54 -2.99 -0.97 2.64
CA ASP A 54 -3.90 -1.81 1.88
C ASP A 54 -3.66 -3.30 2.13
N LEU A 55 -4.71 -4.10 1.99
CA LEU A 55 -4.69 -5.54 2.23
C LEU A 55 -5.00 -6.33 0.96
N THR A 56 -4.19 -7.33 0.70
CA THR A 56 -4.28 -8.23 -0.47
C THR A 56 -4.39 -9.68 0.02
N PRO A 57 -5.60 -10.10 0.46
CA PRO A 57 -5.85 -11.48 0.82
C PRO A 57 -5.89 -12.38 -0.41
N TYR A 58 -5.48 -13.64 -0.19
CA TYR A 58 -5.64 -14.71 -1.17
C TYR A 58 -7.02 -15.37 -1.00
N PHE A 59 -7.43 -15.60 0.24
CA PHE A 59 -8.74 -16.16 0.60
C PHE A 59 -9.51 -15.15 1.47
N PRO A 60 -10.17 -14.14 0.86
CA PRO A 60 -10.83 -13.09 1.61
C PRO A 60 -12.02 -13.62 2.41
N THR A 61 -12.21 -13.11 3.63
CA THR A 61 -13.42 -13.35 4.43
C THR A 61 -14.12 -12.04 4.75
N ASN A 62 -15.45 -12.08 4.88
CA ASN A 62 -16.24 -10.91 5.26
C ASN A 62 -15.82 -10.35 6.62
N LYS A 63 -15.43 -11.23 7.56
CA LYS A 63 -14.98 -10.85 8.90
C LYS A 63 -13.68 -10.05 8.87
N GLU A 64 -12.67 -10.56 8.14
CA GLU A 64 -11.37 -9.87 8.00
C GLU A 64 -11.52 -8.54 7.26
N ASN A 65 -12.30 -8.54 6.17
CA ASN A 65 -12.56 -7.35 5.39
C ASN A 65 -13.23 -6.25 6.24
N ALA A 66 -14.30 -6.61 6.97
CA ALA A 66 -14.98 -5.67 7.86
C ALA A 66 -14.06 -5.17 8.98
N PHE A 67 -13.27 -6.06 9.60
CA PHE A 67 -12.32 -5.67 10.65
C PHE A 67 -11.31 -4.64 10.12
N TRP A 68 -10.62 -4.94 9.01
CA TRP A 68 -9.61 -4.06 8.42
C TRP A 68 -10.14 -2.64 8.16
N HIS A 69 -11.29 -2.56 7.51
CA HIS A 69 -11.91 -1.28 7.15
C HIS A 69 -12.52 -0.54 8.35
N ASN A 70 -13.08 -1.27 9.32
CA ASN A 70 -13.59 -0.65 10.55
C ASN A 70 -12.47 -0.03 11.40
N GLN A 71 -11.31 -0.69 11.48
CA GLN A 71 -10.14 -0.13 12.18
C GLN A 71 -9.67 1.18 11.51
N ALA A 72 -9.54 1.18 10.17
CA ALA A 72 -9.17 2.37 9.42
C ALA A 72 -10.19 3.50 9.61
N LYS A 73 -11.49 3.18 9.54
CA LYS A 73 -12.58 4.15 9.75
C LYS A 73 -12.53 4.75 11.15
N ALA A 74 -12.50 3.91 12.19
CA ALA A 74 -12.51 4.35 13.58
C ALA A 74 -11.30 5.23 13.92
N MET A 75 -10.13 4.97 13.32
CA MET A 75 -8.96 5.82 13.48
C MET A 75 -9.11 7.16 12.75
N LEU A 76 -9.49 7.14 11.46
CA LEU A 76 -9.56 8.36 10.65
C LEU A 76 -10.67 9.32 11.09
N GLU A 77 -11.80 8.80 11.59
CA GLU A 77 -12.90 9.64 12.06
C GLU A 77 -12.53 10.50 13.28
N LYS A 78 -11.44 10.17 14.00
CA LYS A 78 -10.87 11.02 15.07
C LYS A 78 -10.21 12.29 14.52
N PHE A 79 -9.76 12.27 13.26
CA PHE A 79 -9.14 13.40 12.59
C PHE A 79 -10.13 14.14 11.70
N ASN A 80 -10.94 13.41 10.93
CA ASN A 80 -12.01 13.97 10.10
C ASN A 80 -13.01 12.88 9.69
N LYS A 81 -14.30 13.13 9.93
CA LYS A 81 -15.38 12.19 9.61
C LYS A 81 -15.47 11.78 8.13
N ASN A 82 -14.93 12.60 7.22
CA ASN A 82 -14.97 12.35 5.78
C ASN A 82 -13.72 11.62 5.25
N TYR A 83 -12.64 11.52 6.03
CA TYR A 83 -11.37 10.98 5.56
C TYR A 83 -11.46 9.52 5.17
N TYR A 84 -12.10 8.67 5.96
CA TYR A 84 -12.24 7.26 5.60
C TYR A 84 -12.94 7.09 4.25
N LYS A 85 -14.09 7.74 4.04
CA LYS A 85 -14.84 7.64 2.78
C LYS A 85 -14.00 8.11 1.58
N LYS A 86 -13.28 9.22 1.72
CA LYS A 86 -12.41 9.76 0.68
C LYS A 86 -11.24 8.81 0.38
N PHE A 87 -10.48 8.45 1.41
CA PHE A 87 -9.24 7.69 1.26
C PHE A 87 -9.47 6.22 0.90
N ALA A 88 -10.59 5.62 1.30
CA ALA A 88 -10.97 4.28 0.86
C ALA A 88 -11.31 4.26 -0.63
N LYS A 89 -12.03 5.28 -1.11
CA LYS A 89 -12.30 5.45 -2.55
C LYS A 89 -11.02 5.65 -3.34
N GLU A 90 -10.12 6.53 -2.88
CA GLU A 90 -8.82 6.75 -3.52
C GLU A 90 -7.96 5.47 -3.53
N CYS A 91 -8.04 4.65 -2.48
CA CYS A 91 -7.35 3.36 -2.41
C CYS A 91 -7.88 2.38 -3.47
N ASP A 92 -9.20 2.27 -3.58
CA ASP A 92 -9.86 1.42 -4.58
C ASP A 92 -9.52 1.83 -6.02
N GLU A 93 -9.46 3.14 -6.28
CA GLU A 93 -9.14 3.69 -7.60
C GLU A 93 -7.65 3.55 -7.93
N TYR A 94 -6.77 3.73 -6.95
CA TYR A 94 -5.32 3.64 -7.15
C TYR A 94 -4.86 2.19 -7.35
N PHE A 95 -5.33 1.26 -6.51
CA PHE A 95 -4.90 -0.15 -6.53
C PHE A 95 -5.78 -1.02 -7.42
N TYR A 96 -5.93 -0.61 -8.67
CA TYR A 96 -6.73 -1.29 -9.69
C TYR A 96 -5.87 -1.72 -10.89
N LEU A 97 -6.19 -2.86 -11.49
CA LEU A 97 -5.53 -3.41 -12.68
C LEU A 97 -6.49 -3.28 -13.89
N PRO A 98 -6.40 -2.21 -14.69
CA PRO A 98 -7.33 -1.97 -15.80
C PRO A 98 -7.38 -3.11 -16.82
N HIS A 99 -6.23 -3.72 -17.13
CA HIS A 99 -6.13 -4.81 -18.11
C HIS A 99 -6.71 -6.15 -17.61
N ARG A 100 -7.00 -6.27 -16.31
CA ARG A 100 -7.64 -7.44 -15.69
C ARG A 100 -9.06 -7.15 -15.22
N ASN A 101 -9.49 -5.89 -15.23
CA ASN A 101 -10.72 -5.42 -14.61
C ASN A 101 -10.87 -5.91 -13.15
N GLU A 102 -9.79 -5.86 -12.37
CA GLU A 102 -9.79 -6.31 -10.97
C GLU A 102 -9.01 -5.36 -10.05
N LYS A 103 -9.41 -5.30 -8.78
CA LYS A 103 -8.61 -4.63 -7.73
C LYS A 103 -7.42 -5.51 -7.35
N ARG A 104 -6.33 -4.89 -6.90
CA ARG A 104 -5.15 -5.60 -6.39
C ARG A 104 -5.48 -6.44 -5.15
N GLY A 105 -6.34 -5.89 -4.28
CA GLY A 105 -6.77 -6.51 -3.02
C GLY A 105 -8.14 -5.98 -2.58
N ILE A 106 -8.40 -6.02 -1.27
CA ILE A 106 -9.65 -5.50 -0.67
C ILE A 106 -9.57 -4.02 -0.30
N GLY A 107 -8.46 -3.35 -0.66
CA GLY A 107 -8.23 -1.94 -0.39
C GLY A 107 -7.82 -1.66 1.05
N GLY A 108 -8.21 -0.49 1.54
CA GLY A 108 -7.80 0.08 2.81
C GLY A 108 -7.94 1.59 2.67
N VAL A 109 -6.87 2.33 2.90
CA VAL A 109 -6.86 3.79 2.68
C VAL A 109 -5.63 4.23 1.92
N PHE A 110 -5.80 5.25 1.08
CA PHE A 110 -4.74 5.90 0.32
C PHE A 110 -5.01 7.40 0.29
N PHE A 111 -3.96 8.20 0.43
CA PHE A 111 -4.00 9.64 0.27
C PHE A 111 -2.65 10.17 -0.22
N ASP A 112 -2.70 11.27 -0.95
CA ASP A 112 -1.54 12.00 -1.41
C ASP A 112 -1.85 13.49 -1.43
N GLN A 113 -0.81 14.34 -1.44
CA GLN A 113 -0.95 15.80 -1.47
C GLN A 113 -1.87 16.36 -0.37
N LEU A 114 -1.84 15.76 0.82
CA LEU A 114 -2.68 16.15 1.95
C LEU A 114 -1.93 17.10 2.90
N GLN A 115 -2.61 18.16 3.34
CA GLN A 115 -2.23 18.98 4.48
C GLN A 115 -3.35 18.89 5.52
N HIS A 116 -3.11 18.24 6.65
CA HIS A 116 -4.05 18.15 7.76
C HIS A 116 -3.68 19.16 8.83
N GLY A 117 -4.19 20.39 8.70
CA GLY A 117 -3.77 21.50 9.57
C GLY A 117 -2.31 21.87 9.31
N ASP A 118 -1.53 21.95 10.38
CA ASP A 118 -0.09 22.17 10.30
C ASP A 118 0.71 20.85 10.14
N ILE A 119 2.04 20.98 10.07
CA ILE A 119 2.96 19.86 9.92
C ILE A 119 2.82 18.90 11.11
N GLU A 120 2.68 19.41 12.33
CA GLU A 120 2.61 18.58 13.54
C GLU A 120 1.35 17.70 13.56
N ASN A 121 0.18 18.28 13.26
CA ASN A 121 -1.06 17.53 13.15
C ASN A 121 -1.04 16.53 11.98
N SER A 122 -0.39 16.88 10.88
CA SER A 122 -0.19 15.97 9.74
C SER A 122 0.74 14.81 10.08
N LEU A 123 1.82 15.06 10.84
CA LEU A 123 2.71 14.02 11.35
C LEU A 123 1.99 13.09 12.31
N LYS A 124 1.13 13.61 13.19
CA LYS A 124 0.29 12.81 14.09
C LYS A 124 -0.68 11.93 13.31
N LEU A 125 -1.30 12.43 12.24
CA LEU A 125 -2.18 11.64 11.38
C LEU A 125 -1.44 10.45 10.77
N ILE A 126 -0.28 10.68 10.14
CA ILE A 126 0.46 9.56 9.51
C ILE A 126 1.04 8.59 10.54
N GLN A 127 1.38 9.06 11.75
CA GLN A 127 1.76 8.17 12.85
C GLN A 127 0.61 7.25 13.25
N GLU A 128 -0.61 7.78 13.42
CA GLU A 128 -1.79 6.97 13.74
C GLU A 128 -2.19 6.02 12.60
N VAL A 129 -1.97 6.41 11.33
CA VAL A 129 -2.10 5.52 10.18
C VAL A 129 -1.16 4.32 10.31
N ALA A 130 0.11 4.55 10.65
CA ALA A 130 1.09 3.48 10.84
C ALA A 130 0.75 2.58 12.05
N ASN A 131 0.34 3.17 13.18
CA ASN A 131 -0.08 2.42 14.38
C ASN A 131 -1.30 1.53 14.09
N CYS A 132 -2.30 2.08 13.40
CA CYS A 132 -3.51 1.36 13.00
C CYS A 132 -3.18 0.19 12.06
N PHE A 133 -2.29 0.43 11.08
CA PHE A 133 -1.78 -0.62 10.20
C PHE A 133 -1.14 -1.76 10.98
N ILE A 134 -0.19 -1.44 11.87
CA ILE A 134 0.56 -2.45 12.64
C ILE A 134 -0.41 -3.30 13.48
N GLY A 135 -1.28 -2.66 14.26
CA GLY A 135 -2.22 -3.37 15.13
C GLY A 135 -3.17 -4.27 14.33
N SER A 136 -3.80 -3.71 13.30
CA SER A 136 -4.80 -4.44 12.50
C SER A 136 -4.17 -5.59 11.72
N TYR A 137 -3.00 -5.41 11.12
CA TYR A 137 -2.35 -6.46 10.34
C TYR A 137 -1.80 -7.57 11.22
N LEU A 138 -1.23 -7.25 12.39
CA LEU A 138 -0.76 -8.26 13.33
C LEU A 138 -1.90 -9.13 13.85
N ASP A 139 -3.06 -8.56 14.17
CA ASP A 139 -4.23 -9.31 14.59
C ASP A 139 -4.68 -10.30 13.51
N ILE A 140 -4.73 -9.85 12.26
CA ILE A 140 -5.08 -10.70 11.11
C ILE A 140 -4.08 -11.85 10.96
N VAL A 141 -2.77 -11.54 10.95
CA VAL A 141 -1.72 -12.55 10.79
C VAL A 141 -1.72 -13.54 11.96
N ASN A 142 -1.89 -13.08 13.20
CA ASN A 142 -1.87 -13.95 14.38
C ASN A 142 -3.03 -14.95 14.37
N ASN A 143 -4.17 -14.60 13.80
CA ASN A 143 -5.33 -15.49 13.66
C ASN A 143 -5.15 -16.57 12.57
N SER A 144 -4.30 -16.31 11.56
CA SER A 144 -4.21 -17.17 10.37
C SER A 144 -2.86 -17.87 10.21
N LYS A 145 -1.79 -17.40 10.85
CA LYS A 145 -0.40 -17.87 10.59
C LYS A 145 -0.17 -19.36 10.82
N ASN A 146 -0.95 -19.97 11.72
CA ASN A 146 -0.82 -21.39 12.10
C ASN A 146 -1.80 -22.32 11.36
N GLN A 147 -2.61 -21.79 10.43
CA GLN A 147 -3.56 -22.62 9.68
C GLN A 147 -2.83 -23.53 8.69
N SER A 148 -3.16 -24.82 8.68
CA SER A 148 -2.65 -25.77 7.69
C SER A 148 -3.19 -25.43 6.31
N PHE A 149 -2.33 -25.49 5.29
CA PHE A 149 -2.69 -25.22 3.90
C PHE A 149 -2.25 -26.36 2.98
N SER A 150 -2.99 -26.56 1.90
CA SER A 150 -2.70 -27.53 0.85
C SER A 150 -1.73 -26.97 -0.20
N ILE A 151 -1.26 -27.85 -1.09
CA ILE A 151 -0.47 -27.43 -2.26
C ILE A 151 -1.31 -26.52 -3.17
N GLY A 152 -2.60 -26.81 -3.33
CA GLY A 152 -3.52 -25.98 -4.14
C GLY A 152 -3.64 -24.56 -3.59
N ASP A 153 -3.75 -24.40 -2.27
CA ASP A 153 -3.81 -23.08 -1.62
C ASP A 153 -2.53 -22.28 -1.89
N LYS A 154 -1.39 -22.98 -1.87
CA LYS A 154 -0.09 -22.38 -2.12
C LYS A 154 0.07 -21.97 -3.59
N ASP A 155 -0.34 -22.82 -4.53
CA ASP A 155 -0.29 -22.50 -5.96
C ASP A 155 -1.21 -21.32 -6.29
N PHE A 156 -2.38 -21.25 -5.65
CA PHE A 156 -3.28 -20.11 -5.77
C PHE A 156 -2.64 -18.82 -5.24
N GLN A 157 -1.94 -18.88 -4.11
CA GLN A 157 -1.16 -17.75 -3.59
C GLN A 157 -0.11 -17.26 -4.60
N LEU A 158 0.67 -18.17 -5.19
CA LEU A 158 1.71 -17.84 -6.16
C LEU A 158 1.12 -17.23 -7.44
N TYR A 159 -0.03 -17.74 -7.88
CA TYR A 159 -0.77 -17.18 -9.00
C TYR A 159 -1.27 -15.76 -8.72
N ARG A 160 -1.89 -15.51 -7.57
CA ARG A 160 -2.34 -14.17 -7.16
C ARG A 160 -1.20 -13.20 -6.95
N ARG A 161 -0.03 -13.65 -6.46
CA ARG A 161 1.19 -12.83 -6.39
C ARG A 161 1.64 -12.35 -7.77
N GLY A 162 1.36 -13.09 -8.84
CA GLY A 162 1.55 -12.62 -10.22
C GLY A 162 0.80 -11.32 -10.51
N ARG A 163 -0.42 -11.15 -9.99
CA ARG A 163 -1.18 -9.89 -10.09
C ARG A 163 -0.54 -8.74 -9.33
N TYR A 164 0.07 -9.04 -8.17
CA TYR A 164 0.82 -8.06 -7.41
C TYR A 164 2.03 -7.54 -8.21
N VAL A 165 2.75 -8.43 -8.90
CA VAL A 165 3.84 -8.06 -9.81
C VAL A 165 3.31 -7.23 -10.99
N GLU A 166 2.23 -7.66 -11.64
CA GLU A 166 1.61 -6.92 -12.75
C GLU A 166 1.29 -5.48 -12.32
N PHE A 167 0.69 -5.28 -11.14
CA PHE A 167 0.39 -3.94 -10.65
C PHE A 167 1.64 -3.11 -10.39
N ASN A 168 2.60 -3.63 -9.62
CA ASN A 168 3.76 -2.86 -9.20
C ASN A 168 4.64 -2.44 -10.38
N LEU A 169 4.78 -3.29 -11.40
CA LEU A 169 5.61 -2.97 -12.57
C LEU A 169 4.87 -2.09 -13.59
N LEU A 170 3.54 -2.25 -13.75
CA LEU A 170 2.79 -1.57 -14.82
C LEU A 170 2.08 -0.29 -14.37
N PHE A 171 1.69 -0.16 -13.10
CA PHE A 171 0.81 0.93 -12.65
C PHE A 171 1.31 1.70 -11.43
N ASP A 172 2.10 1.08 -10.54
CA ASP A 172 2.55 1.78 -9.34
C ASP A 172 3.47 2.98 -9.68
N ARG A 173 3.00 4.18 -9.33
CA ARG A 173 3.72 5.43 -9.61
C ARG A 173 5.05 5.50 -8.86
N GLY A 174 5.08 4.98 -7.63
CA GLY A 174 6.29 4.97 -6.80
C GLY A 174 7.41 4.12 -7.41
N THR A 175 7.06 2.92 -7.88
CA THR A 175 7.99 2.00 -8.54
C THR A 175 8.55 2.59 -9.83
N LYS A 176 7.68 3.12 -10.71
CA LYS A 176 8.12 3.75 -11.97
C LYS A 176 9.04 4.94 -11.72
N PHE A 177 8.60 5.87 -10.87
CA PHE A 177 9.40 7.05 -10.53
C PHE A 177 10.75 6.66 -9.92
N GLY A 178 10.78 5.69 -9.00
CA GLY A 178 12.02 5.23 -8.38
C GLY A 178 13.02 4.69 -9.40
N ILE A 179 12.56 3.88 -10.36
CA ILE A 179 13.42 3.30 -11.41
C ILE A 179 13.89 4.40 -12.38
N GLU A 180 12.98 5.25 -12.85
CA GLU A 180 13.27 6.32 -13.81
C GLU A 180 14.18 7.42 -13.24
N SER A 181 14.18 7.60 -11.91
CA SER A 181 15.03 8.57 -11.22
C SER A 181 16.39 8.03 -10.76
N ASN A 182 16.81 6.85 -11.24
CA ASN A 182 18.03 6.15 -10.80
C ASN A 182 18.08 5.91 -9.29
N GLY A 183 16.92 5.66 -8.67
CA GLY A 183 16.84 5.22 -7.29
C GLY A 183 17.45 3.83 -7.08
N ARG A 184 17.66 3.43 -5.82
CA ARG A 184 18.25 2.12 -5.49
C ARG A 184 17.30 0.99 -5.88
N ALA A 185 17.61 0.29 -6.97
CA ALA A 185 16.77 -0.76 -7.55
C ALA A 185 16.35 -1.83 -6.51
N ASP A 186 17.28 -2.36 -5.71
CA ASP A 186 16.97 -3.38 -4.68
C ASP A 186 15.92 -2.91 -3.68
N SER A 187 15.93 -1.62 -3.33
CA SER A 187 14.97 -1.04 -2.40
C SER A 187 13.60 -0.83 -3.05
N ILE A 188 13.57 -0.46 -4.33
CA ILE A 188 12.33 -0.24 -5.09
C ILE A 188 11.62 -1.57 -5.39
N LEU A 189 12.40 -2.57 -5.82
CA LEU A 189 11.91 -3.89 -6.19
C LEU A 189 11.72 -4.82 -4.98
N ALA A 190 12.03 -4.38 -3.76
CA ALA A 190 11.72 -5.11 -2.54
C ALA A 190 10.22 -5.36 -2.34
N SER A 191 9.37 -4.62 -3.07
CA SER A 191 7.92 -4.84 -3.12
C SER A 191 7.52 -6.10 -3.90
N LEU A 192 8.43 -6.72 -4.65
CA LEU A 192 8.11 -7.90 -5.45
C LEU A 192 8.05 -9.16 -4.56
N PRO A 193 7.05 -10.04 -4.77
CA PRO A 193 6.97 -11.30 -4.05
C PRO A 193 8.15 -12.23 -4.38
N PRO A 194 8.58 -13.07 -3.43
CA PRO A 194 9.75 -13.94 -3.62
C PRO A 194 9.54 -15.03 -4.68
N ARG A 195 8.30 -15.43 -4.91
CA ARG A 195 7.89 -16.46 -5.90
C ARG A 195 6.51 -16.13 -6.44
N VAL A 196 6.32 -16.44 -7.72
CA VAL A 196 5.11 -16.20 -8.52
C VAL A 196 4.92 -17.32 -9.52
N LEU A 197 3.67 -17.50 -9.94
CA LEU A 197 3.30 -18.48 -10.97
C LEU A 197 2.43 -17.79 -12.03
N TRP A 198 2.83 -17.89 -13.30
CA TRP A 198 1.98 -17.53 -14.46
C TRP A 198 1.63 -18.80 -15.24
N PRO A 199 0.48 -19.43 -14.98
CA PRO A 199 0.09 -20.65 -15.67
C PRO A 199 -0.42 -20.33 -17.09
N ASN A 200 -0.09 -21.18 -18.07
CA ASN A 200 -0.58 -21.05 -19.45
C ASN A 200 -2.11 -21.26 -19.57
N LYS A 201 -2.74 -21.97 -18.63
CA LYS A 201 -4.21 -22.12 -18.48
C LYS A 201 -4.57 -22.09 -17.00
N LEU A 202 -5.65 -21.39 -16.62
CA LEU A 202 -6.18 -21.51 -15.25
C LEU A 202 -6.67 -22.93 -15.02
N SER A 203 -6.00 -23.67 -14.14
CA SER A 203 -6.50 -24.93 -13.64
C SER A 203 -7.81 -24.69 -12.87
N PRO A 204 -8.81 -25.58 -12.97
CA PRO A 204 -9.96 -25.58 -12.05
C PRO A 204 -9.56 -25.63 -10.57
N ALA A 205 -8.35 -26.14 -10.27
CA ALA A 205 -7.77 -26.18 -8.92
C ALA A 205 -7.23 -24.81 -8.42
N LEU A 206 -7.10 -23.81 -9.30
CA LEU A 206 -6.71 -22.44 -8.94
C LEU A 206 -7.95 -21.54 -8.77
N LYS A 207 -8.84 -21.91 -7.85
CA LYS A 207 -10.00 -21.10 -7.48
C LYS A 207 -9.94 -20.77 -5.99
N ALA A 208 -10.03 -19.47 -5.68
CA ALA A 208 -10.48 -19.01 -4.37
C ALA A 208 -12.00 -19.13 -4.28
#